data_AF-A0A094HZ59-F1
#
_entry.id   AF-A0A094HZ59-F1
#
_cell.length_a   1.000
_cell.length_b   1.000
_cell.length_c   1.000
_cell.angle_alpha   90.00
_cell.angle_beta   90.00
_cell.angle_gamma   90.00
#
_symmetry.space_group_name_H-M   'P 1'
#
loop_
_entity.id
_entity.type
_entity.pdbx_description
1 polymer ?
#
loop_
_entity_poly.entity_id
_entity_poly.type
_entity_poly.pdbx_seq_one_letter_code
_entity_poly.pdbx_strand_id
1 'polypeptide(L)'
;MEKAAPPSQSWFAKWWKAHPSLRKIRTKPIATTRISPQDVETVKDWFEEFEAAITSYKIDCNKIHKFDESGFRVGCPTGQEVIIPLDIKDLYSLSPEDRRSITIIEAICANGQLPIPPMIIIQGKHYMHSWYTNG
;
A
#
# COMPACT_ATOMS: atom_id res chain seq x y z
N MET A 1 -25.26 -35.66 0.13
CA MET A 1 -24.39 -35.67 -1.06
C MET A 1 -22.96 -35.81 -0.59
N GLU A 2 -22.32 -36.92 -0.94
CA GLU A 2 -20.95 -37.25 -0.53
C GLU A 2 -19.96 -36.30 -1.23
N LYS A 3 -19.05 -35.69 -0.47
CA LYS A 3 -18.04 -34.78 -1.03
C LYS A 3 -17.00 -35.62 -1.78
N ALA A 4 -16.94 -35.47 -3.10
CA ALA A 4 -15.89 -36.07 -3.92
C ALA A 4 -14.50 -35.63 -3.42
N ALA A 5 -13.52 -36.53 -3.55
CA ALA A 5 -12.14 -36.23 -3.21
C ALA A 5 -11.61 -35.06 -4.06
N PRO A 6 -10.76 -34.19 -3.50
CA PRO A 6 -10.21 -33.07 -4.24
C PRO A 6 -9.34 -33.57 -5.42
N PRO A 7 -9.35 -32.88 -6.57
CA PRO A 7 -8.53 -33.26 -7.71
C PRO A 7 -7.03 -33.15 -7.39
N SER A 8 -6.23 -34.00 -8.03
CA SER A 8 -4.76 -33.99 -7.87
C SER A 8 -4.11 -32.82 -8.61
N GLN A 9 -2.91 -32.43 -8.19
CA GLN A 9 -2.12 -31.40 -8.89
C GLN A 9 -1.81 -31.80 -10.35
N SER A 10 -1.55 -33.08 -10.60
CA SER A 10 -1.28 -33.59 -11.95
C SER A 10 -2.49 -33.48 -12.86
N TRP A 11 -3.71 -33.67 -12.33
CA TRP A 11 -4.94 -33.41 -13.06
C TRP A 11 -5.06 -31.93 -13.41
N PHE A 12 -4.84 -31.04 -12.44
CA PHE A 12 -4.93 -29.60 -12.65
C PHE A 12 -3.93 -29.12 -13.71
N ALA A 13 -2.69 -29.59 -13.67
CA ALA A 13 -1.67 -29.24 -14.65
C ALA A 13 -2.06 -29.67 -16.09
N LYS A 14 -2.63 -30.87 -16.26
CA LYS A 14 -3.12 -31.35 -17.55
C LYS A 14 -4.33 -30.55 -18.03
N TRP A 15 -5.28 -30.30 -17.15
CA TRP A 15 -6.46 -29.47 -17.43
C TRP A 15 -6.03 -28.06 -17.85
N TRP A 16 -5.11 -27.44 -17.12
CA TRP A 16 -4.56 -26.12 -17.43
C TRP A 16 -3.96 -26.05 -18.83
N LYS A 17 -3.13 -27.04 -19.20
CA LYS A 17 -2.51 -27.12 -20.53
C LYS A 17 -3.54 -27.29 -21.65
N ALA A 18 -4.69 -27.90 -21.37
CA ALA A 18 -5.75 -28.12 -22.35
C ALA A 18 -6.65 -26.89 -22.59
N HIS A 19 -6.54 -25.82 -21.79
CA HIS A 19 -7.40 -24.64 -21.88
C HIS A 19 -6.59 -23.36 -22.14
N PRO A 20 -6.04 -23.18 -23.36
CA PRO A 20 -5.24 -22.00 -23.72
C PRO A 20 -6.05 -20.70 -23.79
N SER A 21 -7.38 -20.78 -23.79
CA SER A 21 -8.30 -19.66 -23.71
C SER A 21 -8.45 -19.06 -22.30
N LEU A 22 -7.73 -19.61 -21.32
CA LEU A 22 -7.73 -19.15 -19.94
C LEU A 22 -6.37 -18.55 -19.57
N ARG A 23 -6.39 -17.55 -18.69
CA ARG A 23 -5.21 -16.94 -18.08
C ARG A 23 -5.37 -16.83 -16.58
N LYS A 24 -4.24 -16.86 -15.88
CA LYS A 24 -4.18 -16.50 -14.46
C LYS A 24 -4.05 -15.00 -14.35
N ILE A 25 -4.90 -14.39 -13.53
CA ILE A 25 -4.68 -13.02 -13.08
C ILE A 25 -4.70 -12.98 -11.55
N ARG A 26 -4.03 -11.98 -11.00
CA ARG A 26 -4.17 -11.64 -9.60
C ARG A 26 -5.23 -10.55 -9.48
N THR A 27 -6.27 -10.79 -8.69
CA THR A 27 -7.28 -9.75 -8.44
C THR A 27 -6.61 -8.54 -7.82
N LYS A 28 -7.04 -7.36 -8.23
CA LYS A 28 -6.58 -6.11 -7.61
C LYS A 28 -7.61 -5.74 -6.56
N PRO A 29 -7.22 -5.40 -5.32
CA PRO A 29 -8.11 -4.66 -4.44
C PRO A 29 -8.56 -3.40 -5.18
N ILE A 30 -9.81 -2.98 -5.04
CA ILE A 30 -10.20 -1.61 -5.39
C ILE A 30 -9.45 -0.69 -4.42
N ALA A 31 -8.25 -0.30 -4.82
CA ALA A 31 -7.46 0.72 -4.19
C ALA A 31 -7.32 1.82 -5.24
N THR A 32 -7.70 3.04 -4.86
CA THR A 32 -7.65 4.23 -5.70
C THR A 32 -6.25 4.36 -6.30
N THR A 33 -6.11 4.11 -7.60
CA THR A 33 -4.83 4.22 -8.29
C THR A 33 -4.38 5.67 -8.19
N ARG A 34 -3.42 5.96 -7.30
CA ARG A 34 -2.74 7.26 -7.28
C ARG A 34 -1.75 7.28 -8.42
N ILE A 35 -2.20 7.66 -9.61
CA ILE A 35 -1.30 8.12 -10.67
C ILE A 35 -1.20 9.62 -10.47
N SER A 36 -0.20 10.06 -9.71
CA SER A 36 0.23 11.45 -9.76
C SER A 36 1.35 11.53 -10.79
N PRO A 37 1.11 12.03 -12.02
CA PRO A 37 2.20 12.40 -12.89
C PRO A 37 2.85 13.64 -12.28
N GLN A 38 3.89 13.44 -11.48
CA GLN A 38 4.78 14.53 -11.08
C GLN A 38 5.62 14.88 -12.31
N ASP A 39 5.61 16.14 -12.70
CA ASP A 39 6.45 16.63 -13.78
C ASP A 39 7.93 16.49 -13.38
N VAL A 40 8.73 15.90 -14.29
CA VAL A 40 10.13 15.58 -14.01
C VAL A 40 10.94 16.85 -13.77
N GLU A 41 10.64 17.92 -14.50
CA GLU A 41 11.36 19.18 -14.38
C GLU A 41 11.08 19.83 -13.03
N THR A 42 9.80 19.87 -12.63
CA THR A 42 9.39 20.32 -11.29
C THR A 42 10.11 19.57 -10.17
N VAL A 43 10.33 18.26 -10.31
CA VAL A 43 11.06 17.46 -9.31
C VAL A 43 12.53 17.83 -9.28
N LYS A 44 13.17 18.05 -10.44
CA LYS A 44 14.57 18.47 -10.49
C LYS A 44 14.79 19.84 -9.89
N ASP A 45 13.98 20.82 -10.28
CA ASP A 45 14.05 22.20 -9.77
C ASP A 45 13.99 22.21 -8.24
N TRP A 46 13.10 21.39 -7.66
CA TRP A 46 12.99 21.24 -6.22
C TRP A 46 14.27 20.67 -5.58
N PHE A 47 14.91 19.66 -6.19
CA PHE A 47 16.15 19.10 -5.66
C PHE A 47 17.32 20.09 -5.76
N GLU A 48 17.40 20.87 -6.84
CA GLU A 48 18.42 21.91 -7.00
C GLU A 48 18.27 22.99 -5.92
N GLU A 49 17.05 23.48 -5.69
CA GLU A 49 16.76 24.44 -4.61
C GLU A 49 17.07 23.86 -3.22
N PHE A 50 16.73 22.58 -3.01
CA PHE A 50 16.98 21.90 -1.74
C PHE A 50 18.49 21.76 -1.45
N GLU A 51 19.30 21.36 -2.44
CA GLU A 51 20.76 21.29 -2.31
C GLU A 51 21.40 22.66 -2.07
N ALA A 52 20.91 23.69 -2.77
CA ALA A 52 21.34 25.07 -2.56
C ALA A 52 21.03 25.55 -1.13
N ALA A 53 19.86 25.21 -0.59
CA ALA A 53 19.47 25.53 0.78
C ALA A 53 20.34 24.80 1.81
N ILE A 54 20.57 23.50 1.64
CA ILE A 54 21.46 22.71 2.52
C ILE A 54 22.83 23.37 2.61
N THR A 55 23.39 23.74 1.46
CA THR A 55 24.71 24.36 1.37
C THR A 55 24.73 25.75 2.01
N SER A 56 23.76 26.60 1.68
CA SER A 56 23.69 28.00 2.15
C SER A 56 23.51 28.10 3.67
N TYR A 57 22.66 27.24 4.23
CA TYR A 57 22.37 27.21 5.66
C TYR A 57 23.29 26.26 6.45
N LYS A 58 24.22 25.57 5.77
CA LYS A 58 25.14 24.59 6.38
C LYS A 58 24.38 23.53 7.19
N ILE A 59 23.33 22.98 6.60
CA ILE A 59 22.48 21.98 7.25
C ILE A 59 23.22 20.65 7.22
N ASP A 60 23.45 20.09 8.42
CA ASP A 60 24.02 18.76 8.56
C ASP A 60 22.95 17.69 8.26
N CYS A 61 23.35 16.59 7.62
CA CYS A 61 22.52 15.42 7.36
C CYS A 61 21.85 14.86 8.63
N ASN A 62 22.44 15.06 9.82
CA ASN A 62 21.83 14.69 11.10
C ASN A 62 20.59 15.53 11.50
N LYS A 63 20.32 16.63 10.79
CA LYS A 63 19.14 17.50 10.99
C LYS A 63 18.08 17.30 9.92
N ILE A 64 18.35 16.47 8.92
CA ILE A 64 17.42 16.20 7.82
C ILE A 64 16.64 14.95 8.18
N HIS A 65 15.36 15.11 8.44
CA HIS A 65 14.44 14.01 8.72
C HIS A 65 13.35 13.95 7.66
N LYS A 66 13.12 12.75 7.14
CA LYS A 66 11.94 12.46 6.33
C LYS A 66 10.91 11.78 7.22
N PHE A 67 9.68 12.25 7.16
CA PHE A 67 8.53 11.74 7.89
C PHE A 67 7.46 11.30 6.89
N ASP A 68 6.81 10.17 7.14
CA ASP A 68 5.69 9.71 6.31
C ASP A 68 4.64 8.94 7.12
N GLU A 69 3.42 8.91 6.59
CA GLU A 69 2.29 8.17 7.15
C GLU A 69 1.92 6.98 6.24
N SER A 70 1.92 5.77 6.80
CA SER A 70 1.47 4.57 6.12
C SER A 70 0.21 4.00 6.78
N GLY A 71 -0.89 3.99 6.03
CA GLY A 71 -2.17 3.42 6.45
C GLY A 71 -2.31 1.95 6.07
N PHE A 72 -2.57 1.10 7.06
CA PHE A 72 -2.84 -0.33 6.90
C PHE A 72 -4.30 -0.63 7.18
N ARG A 73 -4.96 -1.35 6.28
CA ARG A 73 -6.33 -1.85 6.53
C ARG A 73 -6.30 -3.27 7.07
N VAL A 74 -6.93 -3.47 8.22
CA VAL A 74 -7.04 -4.78 8.85
C VAL A 74 -8.07 -5.62 8.10
N GLY A 75 -7.74 -6.87 7.81
CA GLY A 75 -8.69 -7.82 7.20
C GLY A 75 -8.91 -7.66 5.69
N CYS A 76 -8.18 -6.77 5.01
CA CYS A 76 -8.24 -6.70 3.55
C CYS A 76 -7.38 -7.84 2.96
N PRO A 77 -7.96 -8.79 2.19
CA PRO A 77 -7.17 -9.82 1.53
C PRO A 77 -6.22 -9.18 0.52
N THR A 78 -4.99 -9.68 0.45
CA THR A 78 -4.13 -9.41 -0.70
C THR A 78 -4.77 -10.06 -1.92
N GLY A 79 -4.56 -9.48 -3.11
CA GLY A 79 -5.14 -9.97 -4.36
C GLY A 79 -5.02 -11.49 -4.51
N GLN A 80 -6.10 -12.16 -4.88
CA GLN A 80 -6.16 -13.62 -5.05
C GLN A 80 -5.83 -14.00 -6.48
N GLU A 81 -5.14 -15.13 -6.68
CA GLU A 81 -4.96 -15.69 -8.02
C GLU A 81 -6.26 -16.36 -8.47
N VAL A 82 -6.79 -15.93 -9.61
CA VAL A 82 -7.99 -16.47 -10.23
C VAL A 82 -7.70 -16.87 -11.67
N ILE A 83 -8.46 -17.85 -12.15
CA ILE A 83 -8.44 -18.29 -13.55
C ILE A 83 -9.61 -17.64 -14.27
N ILE A 84 -9.33 -16.92 -15.35
CA ILE A 84 -10.32 -16.18 -16.12
C ILE A 84 -10.15 -16.40 -17.62
N PRO A 85 -11.22 -16.21 -18.41
CA PRO A 85 -11.13 -16.04 -19.87
C PRO A 85 -10.20 -14.91 -20.31
N LEU A 86 -9.59 -15.03 -21.51
CA LEU A 86 -8.64 -14.06 -22.07
C LEU A 86 -9.22 -12.65 -22.30
N ASP A 87 -10.53 -12.53 -22.52
CA ASP A 87 -11.26 -11.29 -22.77
C ASP A 87 -11.41 -10.42 -21.51
N ILE A 88 -11.23 -10.99 -20.32
CA ILE A 88 -11.26 -10.27 -19.06
C ILE A 88 -9.86 -9.71 -18.74
N LYS A 89 -9.76 -8.37 -18.65
CA LYS A 89 -8.47 -7.69 -18.37
C LYS A 89 -8.13 -7.66 -16.89
N ASP A 90 -9.09 -7.27 -16.06
CA ASP A 90 -8.94 -7.11 -14.61
C ASP A 90 -10.19 -7.61 -13.89
N LEU A 91 -9.99 -8.26 -12.73
CA LEU A 91 -11.06 -8.65 -11.81
C LEU A 91 -10.82 -8.00 -10.46
N TYR A 92 -11.86 -7.37 -9.92
CA TYR A 92 -11.83 -6.70 -8.64
C TYR A 92 -12.48 -7.59 -7.58
N SER A 93 -11.76 -7.83 -6.48
CA SER A 93 -12.36 -8.47 -5.31
C SER A 93 -13.00 -7.39 -4.45
N LEU A 94 -14.24 -7.62 -4.01
CA LEU A 94 -14.86 -6.78 -2.99
C LEU A 94 -13.99 -6.84 -1.74
N SER A 95 -13.47 -5.68 -1.34
CA SER A 95 -12.79 -5.57 -0.05
C SER A 95 -13.86 -5.71 1.04
N PRO A 96 -13.65 -6.54 2.08
CA PRO A 96 -14.57 -6.58 3.20
C PRO A 96 -14.77 -5.16 3.74
N GLU A 97 -16.02 -4.83 4.06
CA GLU A 97 -16.44 -3.48 4.47
C GLU A 97 -15.84 -3.04 5.83
N ASP A 98 -15.03 -3.90 6.46
CA ASP A 98 -14.27 -3.55 7.64
C ASP A 98 -13.28 -2.42 7.31
N ARG A 99 -13.56 -1.24 7.87
CA ARG A 99 -12.78 0.00 7.71
C ARG A 99 -11.79 0.22 8.84
N ARG A 100 -11.52 -0.80 9.66
CA ARG A 100 -10.45 -0.73 10.66
C ARG A 100 -9.11 -0.47 9.98
N SER A 101 -8.56 0.71 10.24
CA SER A 101 -7.24 1.10 9.81
C SER A 101 -6.30 1.24 11.01
N ILE A 102 -5.04 0.95 10.75
CA ILE A 102 -3.92 1.27 11.61
C ILE A 102 -3.07 2.24 10.81
N THR A 103 -2.82 3.42 11.36
CA THR A 103 -1.89 4.37 10.78
C THR A 103 -0.56 4.22 11.50
N ILE A 104 0.52 4.04 10.75
CA ILE A 104 1.88 4.07 11.26
C ILE A 104 2.54 5.33 10.74
N ILE A 105 3.13 6.07 11.67
CA ILE A 105 3.89 7.27 11.42
C ILE A 105 5.36 6.92 11.65
N GLU A 106 6.20 7.11 10.64
CA GLU A 106 7.63 6.77 10.69
C GLU A 106 8.48 8.00 10.32
N ALA A 107 9.64 8.10 10.96
CA ALA A 107 10.61 9.16 10.66
C ALA A 107 12.03 8.57 10.56
N ILE A 108 12.72 8.90 9.48
CA ILE A 108 14.11 8.49 9.22
C ILE A 108 15.02 9.71 9.13
N CYS A 109 16.25 9.58 9.60
CA CYS A 109 17.27 10.61 9.46
C CYS A 109 18.13 10.35 8.21
N ALA A 110 18.54 11.40 7.50
CA ALA A 110 19.34 11.28 6.28
C ALA A 110 20.74 10.70 6.53
N ASN A 111 21.25 10.77 7.76
CA ASN A 111 22.54 10.19 8.14
C ASN A 111 22.47 8.68 8.46
N GLY A 112 21.29 8.04 8.38
CA GLY A 112 21.12 6.62 8.65
C GLY A 112 21.18 6.23 10.14
N GLN A 113 21.13 7.20 11.06
CA GLN A 113 20.98 6.91 12.49
C GLN A 113 19.70 6.12 12.78
N LEU A 114 19.69 5.45 13.94
CA LEU A 114 18.54 4.70 14.42
C LEU A 114 17.28 5.60 14.35
N PRO A 115 16.23 5.18 13.64
CA PRO A 115 15.04 6.01 13.46
C PRO A 115 14.31 6.22 14.79
N ILE A 116 13.56 7.32 14.84
CA ILE A 116 12.66 7.60 15.97
C ILE A 116 11.63 6.47 16.03
N PRO A 117 11.30 5.92 17.21
CA PRO A 117 10.29 4.88 17.32
C PRO A 117 8.99 5.29 16.61
N PRO A 118 8.40 4.41 15.79
CA PRO A 118 7.21 4.77 15.02
C PRO A 118 6.03 5.02 15.95
N MET A 119 5.18 5.97 15.57
CA MET A 119 3.92 6.21 16.26
C MET A 119 2.82 5.38 15.59
N ILE A 120 2.10 4.60 16.38
CA ILE A 120 1.00 3.78 15.90
C ILE A 120 -0.31 4.39 16.38
N ILE A 121 -1.15 4.78 15.42
CA ILE A 121 -2.51 5.26 15.65
C ILE A 121 -3.46 4.11 15.30
N ILE A 122 -4.14 3.61 16.31
CA ILE A 122 -5.22 2.61 16.16
C ILE A 122 -6.58 3.31 16.16
N GLN A 123 -7.60 2.61 15.70
CA GLN A 123 -8.98 3.10 15.77
C GLN A 123 -9.33 3.55 17.20
N GLY A 124 -9.72 4.83 17.33
CA GLY A 124 -10.15 5.38 18.60
C GLY A 124 -11.39 4.66 19.13
N LYS A 125 -11.35 4.27 20.41
CA LYS A 125 -12.52 3.70 21.12
C LYS A 125 -13.42 4.77 21.75
N HIS A 126 -12.87 5.96 22.00
CA HIS A 126 -13.55 7.05 22.69
C HIS A 126 -13.51 8.32 21.85
N TYR A 127 -14.65 8.99 21.77
CA TYR A 127 -14.80 10.29 21.13
C TYR A 127 -14.32 11.38 22.11
N MET A 128 -13.24 12.09 21.77
CA MET A 128 -12.66 13.15 22.60
C MET A 128 -13.43 14.47 22.42
N HIS A 129 -14.65 14.51 22.96
CA HIS A 129 -15.54 15.68 22.84
C HIS A 129 -14.91 16.98 23.38
N SER A 130 -14.07 16.87 24.42
CA SER A 130 -13.40 18.01 25.06
C SER A 130 -12.45 18.80 24.16
N TRP A 131 -12.02 18.25 23.02
CA TRP A 131 -11.16 18.95 22.06
C TRP A 131 -11.91 20.00 21.22
N TYR A 132 -13.24 19.96 21.23
CA TYR A 132 -14.08 20.86 20.44
C TYR A 132 -14.79 21.93 21.27
N THR A 133 -14.87 21.75 22.60
CA THR A 133 -15.72 22.58 23.46
C THR A 133 -14.98 23.60 24.31
N ASN A 134 -13.64 23.62 24.29
CA ASN A 134 -12.83 24.59 25.03
C ASN A 134 -11.95 25.43 24.09
N GLY A 135 -12.59 26.12 23.14
CA GLY A 135 -12.03 27.27 22.43
C GLY A 135 -12.56 28.57 23.00
#